data_AF-A0A354NWB1-F1
#
_entry.id   AF-A0A354NWB1-F1
#
_cell.length_a   1.000
_cell.length_b   1.000
_cell.length_c   1.000
_cell.angle_alpha   90.00
_cell.angle_beta   90.00
_cell.angle_gamma   90.00
#
_symmetry.space_group_name_H-M   'P 1'
#
loop_
_entity.id
_entity.type
_entity.pdbx_description
1 polymer ?
#
loop_
_entity_poly.entity_id
_entity_poly.type
_entity_poly.pdbx_seq_one_letter_code
_entity_poly.pdbx_strand_id
1 'polypeptide(L)'
;YNQGGTIPTVTDARLVLGHLPPHLLGGEMPLDVDAARKAIQDEIAIPLGLELAEAASGIVEIADNNMAGAMRAVSIGRGLDPKDFALLAFGGAGPMHACALASLLGMQSVIVPPTPGVLSTYGLLFTDLRNDYVQTFVHSGETPSIEEITTVYSRLESQSWDWLNSEGVSRDVGQVTRSADLRYEHQGWEITVDMPDGPITEATVDHLIANFHDLHNRLYTYNLPQAKVELVNLRVSASGALPRHEMSTLSSANGRQPEPESHRPALFSRSVGYVDTPVYRRDTLLAGSELVGPAIVEQRDTTTLLAPGFGARVDSYGNLVITGME
;
A
#
# COMPACT_ATOMS: atom_id res chain seq x y z
N TYR A 1 25.75 -3.45 -7.18
CA TYR A 1 25.54 -4.89 -7.47
C TYR A 1 26.66 -5.57 -8.28
N ASN A 2 27.65 -4.85 -8.81
CA ASN A 2 28.74 -5.43 -9.61
C ASN A 2 28.29 -6.22 -10.86
N GLN A 3 27.30 -5.69 -11.58
CA GLN A 3 26.74 -6.28 -12.81
C GLN A 3 26.84 -5.31 -14.01
N GLY A 4 27.85 -4.41 -14.00
CA GLY A 4 28.12 -3.48 -15.10
C GLY A 4 27.32 -2.16 -15.10
N GLY A 5 26.48 -1.90 -14.09
CA GLY A 5 25.80 -0.60 -13.93
C GLY A 5 26.77 0.50 -13.50
N THR A 6 26.72 1.65 -14.17
CA THR A 6 27.61 2.81 -13.93
C THR A 6 26.88 4.07 -13.45
N ILE A 7 25.56 4.14 -13.62
CA ILE A 7 24.75 5.27 -13.18
C ILE A 7 24.30 5.01 -11.73
N PRO A 8 24.53 5.96 -10.80
CA PRO A 8 24.17 5.76 -9.40
C PRO A 8 22.65 5.67 -9.20
N THR A 9 22.24 4.86 -8.23
CA THR A 9 20.84 4.64 -7.87
C THR A 9 20.54 5.07 -6.43
N VAL A 10 19.26 5.10 -6.06
CA VAL A 10 18.82 5.36 -4.67
C VAL A 10 19.44 4.34 -3.70
N THR A 11 19.56 3.07 -4.10
CA THR A 11 20.17 2.03 -3.26
C THR A 11 21.67 2.28 -3.06
N ASP A 12 22.38 2.76 -4.08
CA ASP A 12 23.79 3.15 -3.94
C ASP A 12 23.93 4.30 -2.93
N ALA A 13 23.05 5.29 -2.99
CA ALA A 13 23.03 6.39 -2.02
C ALA A 13 22.76 5.89 -0.60
N ARG A 14 21.76 5.01 -0.40
CA ARG A 14 21.47 4.37 0.91
C ARG A 14 22.67 3.57 1.44
N LEU A 15 23.41 2.91 0.55
CA LEU A 15 24.62 2.17 0.92
C LEU A 15 25.74 3.12 1.38
N VAL A 16 25.99 4.22 0.64
CA VAL A 16 26.99 5.24 0.99
C VAL A 16 26.65 5.95 2.30
N LEU A 17 25.37 6.19 2.56
CA LEU A 17 24.88 6.82 3.80
C LEU A 17 24.88 5.86 5.01
N GLY A 18 25.29 4.60 4.83
CA GLY A 18 25.34 3.61 5.90
C GLY A 18 23.95 3.09 6.34
N HIS A 19 22.91 3.31 5.53
CA HIS A 19 21.57 2.82 5.82
C HIS A 19 21.45 1.32 5.57
N LEU A 20 22.18 0.80 4.58
CA LEU A 20 22.22 -0.61 4.22
C LEU A 20 23.53 -1.29 4.65
N PRO A 21 23.51 -2.60 4.96
CA PRO A 21 24.74 -3.38 5.11
C PRO A 21 25.44 -3.56 3.75
N PRO A 22 26.72 -3.96 3.70
CA PRO A 22 27.46 -4.23 2.46
C PRO A 22 27.02 -5.53 1.76
N HIS A 23 25.79 -5.96 1.97
CA HIS A 23 25.16 -7.14 1.38
C HIS A 23 23.63 -6.99 1.44
N LEU A 24 22.90 -7.78 0.65
CA LEU A 24 21.45 -7.95 0.75
C LEU A 24 21.11 -9.43 0.91
N LEU A 25 19.82 -9.74 1.08
CA LEU A 25 19.29 -11.11 1.18
C LEU A 25 19.93 -11.92 2.31
N GLY A 26 20.20 -11.28 3.45
CA GLY A 26 20.84 -11.92 4.59
C GLY A 26 22.30 -12.32 4.37
N GLY A 27 22.99 -11.71 3.41
CA GLY A 27 24.41 -11.96 3.13
C GLY A 27 24.67 -12.67 1.80
N GLU A 28 23.63 -13.21 1.17
CA GLU A 28 23.74 -13.99 -0.08
C GLU A 28 24.13 -13.12 -1.28
N MET A 29 23.84 -11.81 -1.24
CA MET A 29 24.21 -10.89 -2.31
C MET A 29 25.16 -9.81 -1.81
N PRO A 30 26.48 -9.92 -2.01
CA PRO A 30 27.44 -8.88 -1.62
C PRO A 30 27.22 -7.60 -2.43
N LEU A 31 27.42 -6.45 -1.79
CA LEU A 31 27.39 -5.14 -2.43
C LEU A 31 28.79 -4.54 -2.46
N ASP A 32 29.10 -3.87 -3.56
CA ASP A 32 30.35 -3.12 -3.72
C ASP A 32 30.11 -1.66 -3.30
N VAL A 33 30.52 -1.35 -2.06
CA VAL A 33 30.37 -0.01 -1.47
C VAL A 33 31.24 1.01 -2.18
N ASP A 34 32.45 0.63 -2.58
CA ASP A 34 33.39 1.57 -3.20
C ASP A 34 32.98 1.90 -4.64
N ALA A 35 32.42 0.94 -5.38
CA ALA A 35 31.78 1.21 -6.66
C ALA A 35 30.59 2.17 -6.53
N ALA A 36 29.74 2.01 -5.51
CA ALA A 36 28.63 2.93 -5.23
C ALA A 36 29.13 4.35 -4.90
N ARG A 37 30.16 4.46 -4.04
CA ARG A 37 30.81 5.75 -3.73
C ARG A 37 31.36 6.41 -4.99
N LYS A 38 32.09 5.66 -5.81
CA LYS A 38 32.69 6.17 -7.05
C LYS A 38 31.63 6.66 -8.03
N ALA A 39 30.55 5.89 -8.26
CA ALA A 39 29.48 6.28 -9.17
C ALA A 39 28.80 7.58 -8.74
N ILE A 40 28.48 7.73 -7.44
CA ILE A 40 27.89 8.99 -6.93
C ILE A 40 28.90 10.14 -7.00
N GLN A 41 30.18 9.88 -6.68
CA GLN A 41 31.23 10.89 -6.74
C GLN A 41 31.39 11.47 -8.15
N ASP A 42 31.54 10.61 -9.14
CA ASP A 42 31.87 10.98 -10.52
C ASP A 42 30.67 11.59 -11.25
N GLU A 43 29.47 11.01 -11.09
CA GLU A 43 28.29 11.40 -11.86
C GLU A 43 27.46 12.52 -11.22
N ILE A 44 27.55 12.71 -9.89
CA ILE A 44 26.71 13.66 -9.15
C ILE A 44 27.53 14.67 -8.35
N ALA A 45 28.43 14.19 -7.47
CA ALA A 45 29.11 15.06 -6.52
C ALA A 45 30.07 16.05 -7.22
N ILE A 46 30.99 15.56 -8.07
CA ILE A 46 31.95 16.41 -8.79
C ILE A 46 31.25 17.39 -9.74
N PRO A 47 30.29 16.98 -10.60
CA PRO A 47 29.63 17.90 -11.53
C PRO A 47 28.84 19.02 -10.83
N LEU A 48 28.31 18.76 -9.63
CA LEU A 48 27.54 19.73 -8.85
C LEU A 48 28.36 20.49 -7.81
N GLY A 49 29.65 20.15 -7.63
CA GLY A 49 30.51 20.77 -6.61
C GLY A 49 30.08 20.44 -5.17
N LEU A 50 29.55 19.24 -4.94
CA LEU A 50 29.07 18.77 -3.64
C LEU A 50 30.04 17.75 -3.03
N GLU A 51 29.99 17.61 -1.71
CA GLU A 51 30.62 16.49 -1.01
C GLU A 51 29.86 15.18 -1.25
N LEU A 52 30.54 14.03 -1.19
CA LEU A 52 29.94 12.72 -1.46
C LEU A 52 28.68 12.44 -0.62
N ALA A 53 28.78 12.72 0.69
CA ALA A 53 27.68 12.52 1.62
C ALA A 53 26.49 13.44 1.30
N GLU A 54 26.76 14.68 0.88
CA GLU A 54 25.73 15.63 0.49
C GLU A 54 25.02 15.20 -0.80
N ALA A 55 25.78 14.76 -1.81
CA ALA A 55 25.22 14.20 -3.03
C ALA A 55 24.34 12.97 -2.75
N ALA A 56 24.83 12.03 -1.92
CA ALA A 56 24.06 10.84 -1.55
C ALA A 56 22.78 11.19 -0.77
N SER A 57 22.85 12.10 0.20
CA SER A 57 21.66 12.60 0.90
C SER A 57 20.67 13.24 -0.07
N GLY A 58 21.14 14.07 -1.01
CA GLY A 58 20.30 14.72 -2.01
C GLY A 58 19.54 13.74 -2.90
N ILE A 59 20.19 12.65 -3.36
CA ILE A 59 19.54 11.58 -4.13
C ILE A 59 18.35 10.99 -3.35
N VAL A 60 18.58 10.68 -2.08
CA VAL A 60 17.55 10.10 -1.20
C VAL A 60 16.42 11.10 -0.94
N GLU A 61 16.75 12.35 -0.59
CA GLU A 61 15.77 13.41 -0.32
C GLU A 61 14.87 13.68 -1.55
N ILE A 62 15.43 13.68 -2.77
CA ILE A 62 14.65 13.83 -4.00
C ILE A 62 13.71 12.65 -4.21
N ALA A 63 14.19 11.41 -3.99
CA ALA A 63 13.35 10.22 -4.10
C ALA A 63 12.19 10.28 -3.10
N ASP A 64 12.47 10.62 -1.84
CA ASP A 64 11.46 10.78 -0.77
C ASP A 64 10.42 11.84 -1.11
N ASN A 65 10.84 13.00 -1.61
CA ASN A 65 9.92 14.07 -2.02
C ASN A 65 9.05 13.67 -3.22
N ASN A 66 9.61 12.97 -4.21
CA ASN A 66 8.85 12.46 -5.35
C ASN A 66 7.79 11.44 -4.91
N MET A 67 8.15 10.50 -4.03
CA MET A 67 7.21 9.52 -3.47
C MET A 67 6.11 10.20 -2.65
N ALA A 68 6.47 11.15 -1.78
CA ALA A 68 5.48 11.93 -1.03
C ALA A 68 4.54 12.71 -1.96
N GLY A 69 5.06 13.30 -3.05
CA GLY A 69 4.26 13.97 -4.07
C GLY A 69 3.23 13.04 -4.74
N ALA A 70 3.67 11.83 -5.13
CA ALA A 70 2.78 10.82 -5.70
C ALA A 70 1.68 10.38 -4.71
N MET A 71 2.03 10.17 -3.45
CA MET A 71 1.07 9.80 -2.40
C MET A 71 0.05 10.92 -2.12
N ARG A 72 0.49 12.19 -2.10
CA ARG A 72 -0.43 13.34 -1.99
C ARG A 72 -1.39 13.42 -3.17
N ALA A 73 -0.91 13.19 -4.39
CA ALA A 73 -1.76 13.23 -5.58
C ALA A 73 -2.89 12.19 -5.51
N VAL A 74 -2.58 10.96 -5.08
CA VAL A 74 -3.58 9.88 -4.95
C VAL A 74 -4.57 10.14 -3.82
N SER A 75 -4.11 10.65 -2.67
CA SER A 75 -4.97 10.92 -1.49
C SER A 75 -5.86 12.15 -1.70
N ILE A 76 -5.27 13.28 -2.10
CA ILE A 76 -6.03 14.52 -2.37
C ILE A 76 -7.00 14.31 -3.54
N GLY A 77 -6.62 13.55 -4.56
CA GLY A 77 -7.52 13.17 -5.66
C GLY A 77 -8.75 12.37 -5.22
N ARG A 78 -8.74 11.82 -4.00
CA ARG A 78 -9.88 11.15 -3.35
C ARG A 78 -10.51 11.97 -2.21
N GLY A 79 -10.07 13.21 -2.01
CA GLY A 79 -10.55 14.08 -0.92
C GLY A 79 -10.07 13.66 0.47
N LEU A 80 -8.99 12.89 0.58
CA LEU A 80 -8.45 12.38 1.85
C LEU A 80 -7.18 13.13 2.24
N ASP A 81 -7.08 13.58 3.49
CA ASP A 81 -5.83 14.13 4.05
C ASP A 81 -4.94 12.99 4.56
N PRO A 82 -3.70 12.82 4.04
CA PRO A 82 -2.74 11.82 4.54
C PRO A 82 -2.55 11.79 6.05
N LYS A 83 -2.70 12.92 6.74
CA LYS A 83 -2.48 13.04 8.20
C LYS A 83 -3.42 12.19 9.03
N ASP A 84 -4.59 11.87 8.49
CA ASP A 84 -5.63 11.08 9.16
C ASP A 84 -5.37 9.57 9.07
N PHE A 85 -4.25 9.16 8.46
CA PHE A 85 -3.92 7.76 8.19
C PHE A 85 -2.55 7.35 8.77
N ALA A 86 -2.41 6.04 9.02
CA ALA A 86 -1.12 5.42 9.27
C ALA A 86 -0.47 4.98 7.95
N LEU A 87 0.85 5.11 7.84
CA LEU A 87 1.62 4.62 6.69
C LEU A 87 1.93 3.13 6.85
N LEU A 88 1.35 2.26 6.02
CA LEU A 88 1.80 0.87 5.93
C LEU A 88 3.03 0.79 5.01
N ALA A 89 4.22 0.66 5.60
CA ALA A 89 5.47 0.59 4.85
C ALA A 89 5.84 -0.87 4.53
N PHE A 90 5.72 -1.23 3.25
CA PHE A 90 6.02 -2.58 2.75
C PHE A 90 6.86 -2.55 1.47
N GLY A 91 7.19 -3.74 0.96
CA GLY A 91 8.18 -3.94 -0.09
C GLY A 91 9.60 -3.90 0.48
N GLY A 92 10.58 -4.29 -0.33
CA GLY A 92 11.97 -4.38 0.11
C GLY A 92 12.59 -3.03 0.49
N ALA A 93 12.13 -1.93 -0.11
CA ALA A 93 12.65 -0.58 0.13
C ALA A 93 11.74 0.32 0.98
N GLY A 94 10.43 0.04 1.07
CA GLY A 94 9.47 0.92 1.72
C GLY A 94 9.86 1.32 3.15
N PRO A 95 10.24 0.37 4.03
CA PRO A 95 10.65 0.67 5.40
C PRO A 95 11.89 1.58 5.53
N MET A 96 12.73 1.71 4.50
CA MET A 96 13.85 2.67 4.49
C MET A 96 13.39 4.11 4.30
N HIS A 97 12.26 4.33 3.64
CA HIS A 97 11.71 5.65 3.34
C HIS A 97 10.65 6.09 4.37
N ALA A 98 10.21 5.17 5.22
CA ALA A 98 9.01 5.33 6.03
C ALA A 98 9.02 6.57 6.94
N CYS A 99 10.07 6.80 7.74
CA CYS A 99 10.13 7.98 8.63
C CYS A 99 10.12 9.30 7.85
N ALA A 100 10.82 9.35 6.71
CA ALA A 100 10.88 10.53 5.85
C ALA A 100 9.50 10.80 5.21
N LEU A 101 8.85 9.76 4.67
CA LEU A 101 7.52 9.87 4.08
C LEU A 101 6.48 10.28 5.11
N ALA A 102 6.52 9.69 6.32
CA ALA A 102 5.61 10.07 7.40
C ALA A 102 5.78 11.54 7.78
N SER A 103 7.03 12.01 7.91
CA SER A 103 7.32 13.42 8.19
C SER A 103 6.84 14.36 7.09
N LEU A 104 7.14 14.04 5.83
CA LEU A 104 6.73 14.85 4.68
C LEU A 104 5.21 14.93 4.55
N LEU A 105 4.50 13.84 4.84
CA LEU A 105 3.04 13.75 4.72
C LEU A 105 2.30 14.19 6.00
N GLY A 106 3.01 14.43 7.10
CA GLY A 106 2.41 14.75 8.41
C GLY A 106 1.67 13.58 9.05
N MET A 107 2.00 12.35 8.66
CA MET A 107 1.40 11.13 9.23
C MET A 107 1.94 10.87 10.63
N GLN A 108 1.06 10.46 11.55
CA GLN A 108 1.42 10.28 12.96
C GLN A 108 2.07 8.92 13.27
N SER A 109 1.82 7.92 12.42
CA SER A 109 2.34 6.57 12.63
C SER A 109 2.69 5.85 11.33
N VAL A 110 3.68 4.98 11.42
CA VAL A 110 4.03 4.00 10.38
C VAL A 110 3.88 2.60 10.97
N ILE A 111 3.33 1.69 10.18
CA ILE A 111 3.30 0.26 10.47
C ILE A 111 4.24 -0.43 9.49
N VAL A 112 5.27 -1.11 10.01
CA VAL A 112 6.10 -2.04 9.23
C VAL A 112 5.71 -3.47 9.64
N PRO A 113 5.09 -4.26 8.75
CA PRO A 113 4.66 -5.61 9.09
C PRO A 113 5.84 -6.56 9.35
N PRO A 114 5.59 -7.80 9.83
CA PRO A 114 6.66 -8.77 10.09
C PRO A 114 7.49 -9.10 8.85
N THR A 115 6.86 -9.19 7.67
CA THR A 115 7.48 -9.61 6.40
C THR A 115 7.17 -8.60 5.27
N PRO A 116 7.63 -7.35 5.40
CA PRO A 116 7.24 -6.28 4.48
C PRO A 116 7.70 -6.53 3.05
N GLY A 117 8.86 -7.16 2.83
CA GLY A 117 9.40 -7.44 1.50
C GLY A 117 8.55 -8.39 0.67
N VAL A 118 7.70 -9.19 1.30
CA VAL A 118 6.81 -10.17 0.65
C VAL A 118 5.33 -9.96 0.99
N LEU A 119 4.95 -8.79 1.52
CA LEU A 119 3.59 -8.51 1.99
C LEU A 119 2.52 -8.72 0.90
N SER A 120 2.82 -8.40 -0.37
CA SER A 120 1.88 -8.62 -1.47
C SER A 120 1.55 -10.10 -1.66
N THR A 121 2.53 -10.99 -1.55
CA THR A 121 2.31 -12.43 -1.59
C THR A 121 1.60 -12.92 -0.33
N TYR A 122 1.94 -12.35 0.83
CA TYR A 122 1.24 -12.65 2.08
C TYR A 122 -0.26 -12.32 1.95
N GLY A 123 -0.62 -11.21 1.30
CA GLY A 123 -2.02 -10.85 1.04
C GLY A 123 -2.82 -11.94 0.33
N LEU A 124 -2.22 -12.68 -0.61
CA LEU A 124 -2.87 -13.78 -1.33
C LEU A 124 -3.30 -14.94 -0.41
N LEU A 125 -2.69 -15.08 0.78
CA LEU A 125 -3.08 -16.09 1.76
C LEU A 125 -4.35 -15.69 2.54
N PHE A 126 -4.76 -14.42 2.46
CA PHE A 126 -5.90 -13.86 3.18
C PHE A 126 -6.99 -13.29 2.26
N THR A 127 -6.84 -13.44 0.94
CA THR A 127 -7.89 -13.05 -0.01
C THR A 127 -9.00 -14.08 -0.03
N ASP A 128 -10.24 -13.61 -0.01
CA ASP A 128 -11.39 -14.45 -0.33
C ASP A 128 -11.43 -14.74 -1.83
N LEU A 129 -12.10 -15.84 -2.21
CA LEU A 129 -12.41 -16.08 -3.61
C LEU A 129 -13.32 -14.98 -4.11
N ARG A 130 -13.02 -14.41 -5.28
CA ARG A 130 -13.87 -13.43 -5.93
C ARG A 130 -13.84 -13.59 -7.45
N ASN A 131 -15.02 -13.54 -8.08
CA ASN A 131 -15.15 -13.48 -9.53
C ASN A 131 -16.26 -12.50 -9.90
N ASP A 132 -16.00 -11.66 -10.91
CA ASP A 132 -16.90 -10.59 -11.34
C ASP A 132 -17.42 -10.91 -12.75
N TYR A 133 -18.73 -11.09 -12.87
CA TYR A 133 -19.43 -11.30 -14.13
C TYR A 133 -20.05 -9.98 -14.59
N VAL A 134 -19.72 -9.57 -15.82
CA VAL A 134 -20.14 -8.28 -16.38
C VAL A 134 -20.80 -8.49 -17.72
N GLN A 135 -21.91 -7.81 -17.93
CA GLN A 135 -22.54 -7.73 -19.25
C GLN A 135 -22.86 -6.29 -19.60
N THR A 136 -22.43 -5.90 -20.80
CA THR A 136 -22.84 -4.64 -21.42
C THR A 136 -24.34 -4.64 -21.69
N PHE A 137 -25.00 -3.59 -21.23
CA PHE A 137 -26.44 -3.41 -21.20
C PHE A 137 -26.75 -1.93 -21.47
N VAL A 138 -26.38 -1.46 -22.67
CA VAL A 138 -26.58 -0.05 -23.06
C VAL A 138 -27.97 0.13 -23.64
N HIS A 139 -28.80 0.92 -22.96
CA HIS A 139 -30.10 1.36 -23.48
C HIS A 139 -30.04 2.84 -23.85
N SER A 140 -30.11 3.13 -25.15
CA SER A 140 -30.10 4.50 -25.69
C SER A 140 -31.50 5.10 -25.62
N GLY A 141 -31.82 5.78 -24.53
CA GLY A 141 -32.97 6.70 -24.48
C GLY A 141 -34.36 6.09 -24.21
N GLU A 142 -34.48 4.77 -24.05
CA GLU A 142 -35.68 4.11 -23.50
C GLU A 142 -35.36 3.50 -22.13
N THR A 143 -36.30 3.58 -21.19
CA THR A 143 -36.15 2.94 -19.88
C THR A 143 -36.06 1.42 -20.09
N PRO A 144 -34.95 0.76 -19.71
CA PRO A 144 -34.83 -0.68 -19.86
C PRO A 144 -35.97 -1.39 -19.14
N SER A 145 -36.53 -2.43 -19.75
CA SER A 145 -37.63 -3.14 -19.12
C SER A 145 -37.12 -3.87 -17.88
N ILE A 146 -37.92 -3.87 -16.81
CA ILE A 146 -37.59 -4.61 -15.58
C ILE A 146 -37.37 -6.10 -15.88
N GLU A 147 -38.07 -6.64 -16.87
CA GLU A 147 -37.93 -8.03 -17.32
C GLU A 147 -36.55 -8.29 -17.96
N GLU A 148 -36.04 -7.38 -18.78
CA GLU A 148 -34.70 -7.48 -19.38
C GLU A 148 -33.60 -7.45 -18.32
N ILE A 149 -33.68 -6.47 -17.40
CA ILE A 149 -32.71 -6.33 -16.30
C ILE A 149 -32.72 -7.59 -15.43
N THR A 150 -33.92 -8.06 -15.05
CA THR A 150 -34.10 -9.28 -14.26
C THR A 150 -33.50 -10.50 -14.96
N THR A 151 -33.75 -10.64 -16.27
CA THR A 151 -33.25 -11.76 -17.08
C THR A 151 -31.72 -11.78 -17.10
N VAL A 152 -31.08 -10.62 -17.27
CA VAL A 152 -29.62 -10.52 -17.26
C VAL A 152 -29.07 -10.87 -15.89
N TYR A 153 -29.58 -10.26 -14.81
CA TYR A 153 -29.10 -10.57 -13.46
C TYR A 153 -29.28 -12.04 -13.10
N SER A 154 -30.45 -12.63 -13.36
CA SER A 154 -30.68 -14.05 -13.08
C SER A 154 -29.68 -14.96 -13.78
N ARG A 155 -29.27 -14.64 -15.02
CA ARG A 155 -28.23 -15.39 -15.71
C ARG A 155 -26.85 -15.19 -15.06
N LEU A 156 -26.45 -13.95 -14.78
CA LEU A 156 -25.15 -13.66 -14.17
C LEU A 156 -25.05 -14.25 -12.74
N GLU A 157 -26.14 -14.22 -11.97
CA GLU A 157 -26.25 -14.86 -10.66
C GLU A 157 -26.14 -16.38 -10.76
N SER A 158 -26.77 -17.01 -11.75
CA SER A 158 -26.62 -18.45 -11.99
C SER A 158 -25.16 -18.81 -12.29
N GLN A 159 -24.51 -18.09 -13.20
CA GLN A 159 -23.10 -18.29 -13.54
C GLN A 159 -22.18 -18.11 -12.32
N SER A 160 -22.48 -17.11 -11.49
CA SER A 160 -21.78 -16.84 -10.23
C SER A 160 -21.88 -18.01 -9.26
N TRP A 161 -23.08 -18.58 -9.08
CA TRP A 161 -23.28 -19.75 -8.21
C TRP A 161 -22.66 -21.01 -8.78
N ASP A 162 -22.73 -21.24 -10.09
CA ASP A 162 -22.09 -22.39 -10.73
C ASP A 162 -20.56 -22.37 -10.51
N TRP A 163 -19.95 -21.19 -10.63
CA TRP A 163 -18.54 -21.00 -10.35
C TRP A 163 -18.19 -21.22 -8.87
N LEU A 164 -18.92 -20.59 -7.93
CA LEU A 164 -18.70 -20.80 -6.49
C LEU A 164 -18.79 -22.29 -6.11
N ASN A 165 -19.79 -23.01 -6.65
CA ASN A 165 -19.93 -24.44 -6.44
C ASN A 165 -18.73 -25.23 -6.99
N SER A 166 -18.18 -24.82 -8.15
CA SER A 166 -16.99 -25.45 -8.74
C SER A 166 -15.71 -25.25 -7.93
N GLU A 167 -15.64 -24.14 -7.17
CA GLU A 167 -14.57 -23.85 -6.21
C GLU A 167 -14.82 -24.50 -4.83
N GLY A 168 -15.91 -25.26 -4.67
CA GLY A 168 -16.28 -25.91 -3.40
C GLY A 168 -16.88 -24.97 -2.35
N VAL A 169 -17.33 -23.77 -2.74
CA VAL A 169 -17.99 -22.80 -1.85
C VAL A 169 -19.49 -23.04 -1.87
N SER A 170 -20.06 -23.36 -0.71
CA SER A 170 -21.49 -23.58 -0.54
C SER A 170 -22.27 -22.27 -0.31
N ARG A 171 -23.59 -22.31 -0.50
CA ARG A 171 -24.48 -21.13 -0.42
C ARG A 171 -24.54 -20.46 0.96
N ASP A 172 -24.18 -21.17 2.02
CA ASP A 172 -24.15 -20.67 3.40
C ASP A 172 -22.92 -19.80 3.71
N VAL A 173 -21.84 -19.95 2.94
CA VAL A 173 -20.58 -19.18 3.11
C VAL A 173 -20.20 -18.36 1.87
N GLY A 174 -20.91 -18.57 0.75
CA GLY A 174 -20.80 -17.76 -0.46
C GLY A 174 -21.76 -16.57 -0.46
N GLN A 175 -21.36 -15.50 -1.12
CA GLN A 175 -22.15 -14.29 -1.33
C GLN A 175 -22.16 -13.95 -2.83
N VAL A 176 -23.32 -13.50 -3.31
CA VAL A 176 -23.49 -12.98 -4.66
C VAL A 176 -24.15 -11.62 -4.53
N THR A 177 -23.47 -10.57 -4.99
CA THR A 177 -23.97 -9.19 -4.94
C THR A 177 -24.12 -8.62 -6.34
N ARG A 178 -25.12 -7.75 -6.52
CA ARG A 178 -25.39 -7.09 -7.79
C ARG A 178 -24.91 -5.65 -7.75
N SER A 179 -24.40 -5.19 -8.88
CA SER A 179 -24.11 -3.77 -9.13
C SER A 179 -24.39 -3.43 -10.59
N ALA A 180 -24.35 -2.15 -10.93
CA ALA A 180 -24.44 -1.67 -12.30
C ALA A 180 -23.47 -0.52 -12.52
N ASP A 181 -22.97 -0.38 -13.75
CA ASP A 181 -22.19 0.78 -14.18
C ASP A 181 -23.15 1.80 -14.80
N LEU A 182 -23.24 2.99 -14.22
CA LEU A 182 -24.12 4.07 -14.66
C LEU A 182 -23.32 5.31 -15.05
N ARG A 183 -23.90 6.12 -15.94
CA ARG A 183 -23.35 7.43 -16.30
C ARG A 183 -24.45 8.40 -16.71
N TYR A 184 -24.17 9.70 -16.68
CA TYR A 184 -25.05 10.66 -17.37
C TYR A 184 -24.93 10.49 -18.88
N GLU A 185 -26.00 10.79 -19.61
CA GLU A 185 -25.96 10.87 -21.08
C GLU A 185 -24.80 11.79 -21.52
N HIS A 186 -24.00 11.33 -22.50
CA HIS A 186 -22.78 11.98 -23.00
C HIS A 186 -21.58 12.06 -22.05
N GLN A 187 -21.66 11.50 -20.84
CA GLN A 187 -20.50 11.34 -19.97
C GLN A 187 -19.56 10.27 -20.54
N GLY A 188 -18.24 10.51 -20.45
CA GLY A 188 -17.22 9.63 -21.03
C GLY A 188 -16.74 8.48 -20.14
N TRP A 189 -17.30 8.34 -18.93
CA TRP A 189 -16.92 7.32 -17.96
C TRP A 189 -18.11 6.92 -17.08
N GLU A 190 -18.08 5.70 -16.58
CA GLU A 190 -19.11 5.14 -15.71
C GLU A 190 -18.73 5.19 -14.23
N ILE A 191 -19.75 5.07 -13.37
CA ILE A 191 -19.65 4.87 -11.93
C ILE A 191 -20.37 3.57 -11.60
N THR A 192 -19.67 2.64 -10.94
CA THR A 192 -20.29 1.41 -10.42
C THR A 192 -21.08 1.73 -9.16
N VAL A 193 -22.35 1.32 -9.14
CA VAL A 193 -23.28 1.53 -8.02
C VAL A 193 -23.89 0.20 -7.61
N ASP A 194 -23.92 -0.05 -6.31
CA ASP A 194 -24.53 -1.25 -5.74
C ASP A 194 -26.04 -1.28 -6.03
N MET A 195 -26.52 -2.42 -6.52
CA MET A 195 -27.94 -2.66 -6.73
C MET A 195 -28.54 -3.19 -5.41
N PRO A 196 -29.65 -2.61 -4.91
CA PRO A 196 -30.30 -3.11 -3.70
C PRO A 196 -30.66 -4.60 -3.80
N ASP A 197 -30.60 -5.31 -2.67
CA ASP A 197 -31.01 -6.72 -2.58
C ASP A 197 -32.51 -6.90 -2.84
N GLY A 198 -32.91 -8.13 -3.19
CA GLY A 198 -34.32 -8.49 -3.41
C GLY A 198 -34.77 -8.45 -4.88
N PRO A 199 -36.08 -8.42 -5.15
CA PRO A 199 -36.61 -8.38 -6.52
C PRO A 199 -36.22 -7.10 -7.26
N ILE A 200 -35.95 -7.20 -8.56
CA ILE A 200 -35.78 -6.02 -9.42
C ILE A 200 -37.17 -5.47 -9.73
N THR A 201 -37.41 -4.23 -9.34
CA THR A 201 -38.65 -3.48 -9.56
C THR A 201 -38.30 -2.07 -10.04
N GLU A 202 -39.28 -1.31 -10.50
CA GLU A 202 -39.09 0.11 -10.83
C GLU A 202 -38.49 0.88 -9.65
N ALA A 203 -39.01 0.67 -8.43
CA ALA A 203 -38.48 1.28 -7.22
C ALA A 203 -37.01 0.90 -6.93
N THR A 204 -36.61 -0.33 -7.28
CA THR A 204 -35.21 -0.79 -7.14
C THR A 204 -34.30 -0.01 -8.10
N VAL A 205 -34.74 0.21 -9.34
CA VAL A 205 -34.00 0.98 -10.35
C VAL A 205 -33.95 2.47 -9.99
N ASP A 206 -35.05 3.04 -9.49
CA ASP A 206 -35.08 4.42 -9.00
C ASP A 206 -34.09 4.64 -7.84
N HIS A 207 -34.02 3.69 -6.90
CA HIS A 207 -33.03 3.73 -5.82
C HIS A 207 -31.60 3.62 -6.33
N LEU A 208 -31.33 2.77 -7.32
CA LEU A 208 -30.01 2.68 -7.96
C LEU A 208 -29.62 4.02 -8.60
N ILE A 209 -30.52 4.68 -9.31
CA ILE A 209 -30.30 5.98 -9.95
C ILE A 209 -30.10 7.09 -8.90
N ALA A 210 -30.88 7.09 -7.82
CA ALA A 210 -30.68 8.02 -6.71
C ALA A 210 -29.28 7.84 -6.07
N ASN A 211 -28.87 6.59 -5.82
CA ASN A 211 -27.53 6.27 -5.29
C ASN A 211 -26.41 6.71 -6.25
N PHE A 212 -26.63 6.61 -7.57
CA PHE A 212 -25.71 7.15 -8.57
C PHE A 212 -25.55 8.67 -8.42
N HIS A 213 -26.65 9.43 -8.28
CA HIS A 213 -26.57 10.87 -8.08
C HIS A 213 -25.84 11.25 -6.79
N ASP A 214 -26.06 10.51 -5.70
CA ASP A 214 -25.37 10.74 -4.43
C ASP A 214 -23.88 10.41 -4.52
N LEU A 215 -23.53 9.32 -5.21
CA LEU A 215 -22.13 8.94 -5.42
C LEU A 215 -21.41 9.93 -6.35
N HIS A 216 -22.07 10.38 -7.42
CA HIS A 216 -21.54 11.40 -8.31
C HIS A 216 -21.28 12.72 -7.56
N ASN A 217 -22.21 13.16 -6.69
CA ASN A 217 -22.01 14.34 -5.86
C ASN A 217 -20.86 14.18 -4.86
N ARG A 218 -20.70 13.00 -4.26
CA ARG A 218 -19.57 12.71 -3.36
C ARG A 218 -18.23 12.73 -4.09
N LEU A 219 -18.15 12.15 -5.29
CA LEU A 219 -16.90 12.03 -6.05
C LEU A 219 -16.51 13.32 -6.77
N TYR A 220 -17.48 14.08 -7.26
CA TYR A 220 -17.25 15.22 -8.17
C TYR A 220 -17.84 16.55 -7.67
N THR A 221 -18.46 16.58 -6.49
CA THR A 221 -19.06 17.79 -5.87
C THR A 221 -20.25 18.37 -6.65
N TYR A 222 -20.83 17.60 -7.57
CA TYR A 222 -22.10 17.95 -8.22
C TYR A 222 -22.86 16.70 -8.64
N ASN A 223 -24.15 16.85 -8.92
CA ASN A 223 -24.96 15.87 -9.64
C ASN A 223 -25.94 16.61 -10.59
N LEU A 224 -26.54 15.86 -11.51
CA LEU A 224 -27.50 16.36 -12.50
C LEU A 224 -28.81 15.57 -12.37
N PRO A 225 -29.66 15.86 -11.37
CA PRO A 225 -30.85 15.05 -11.07
C PRO A 225 -31.90 15.08 -12.19
N GLN A 226 -31.81 16.03 -13.12
CA GLN A 226 -32.69 16.14 -14.29
C GLN A 226 -32.07 15.54 -15.56
N ALA A 227 -30.79 15.16 -15.53
CA ALA A 227 -30.14 14.55 -16.66
C ALA A 227 -30.53 13.07 -16.74
N LYS A 228 -30.63 12.57 -17.97
CA LYS A 228 -30.85 11.14 -18.20
C LYS A 228 -29.64 10.35 -17.73
N VAL A 229 -29.91 9.22 -17.08
CA VAL A 229 -28.90 8.27 -16.64
C VAL A 229 -28.97 7.04 -17.53
N GLU A 230 -27.82 6.65 -18.08
CA GLU A 230 -27.64 5.44 -18.84
C GLU A 230 -27.14 4.33 -17.91
N LEU A 231 -27.82 3.19 -17.91
CA LEU A 231 -27.22 1.94 -17.46
C LEU A 231 -26.34 1.44 -18.60
N VAL A 232 -25.07 1.13 -18.30
CA VAL A 232 -24.07 0.76 -19.31
C VAL A 232 -23.68 -0.71 -19.17
N ASN A 233 -23.48 -1.18 -17.94
CA ASN A 233 -23.21 -2.59 -17.64
C ASN A 233 -24.02 -3.06 -16.43
N LEU A 234 -24.43 -4.32 -16.45
CA LEU A 234 -24.93 -5.04 -15.29
C LEU A 234 -23.83 -5.98 -14.78
N ARG A 235 -23.60 -5.96 -13.46
CA ARG A 235 -22.52 -6.69 -12.79
C ARG A 235 -23.03 -7.59 -11.68
N VAL A 236 -22.45 -8.77 -11.58
CA VAL A 236 -22.61 -9.65 -10.43
C VAL A 236 -21.25 -10.05 -9.90
N SER A 237 -21.00 -9.81 -8.62
CA SER A 237 -19.80 -10.22 -7.92
C SER A 237 -20.11 -11.46 -7.08
N ALA A 238 -19.43 -12.56 -7.38
CA ALA A 238 -19.45 -13.76 -6.58
C ALA A 238 -18.25 -13.75 -5.62
N SER A 239 -18.46 -13.99 -4.34
CA SER A 239 -17.39 -14.11 -3.36
C SER A 239 -17.60 -15.26 -2.39
N GLY A 240 -16.51 -15.91 -1.98
CA GLY A 240 -16.54 -17.02 -1.03
C GLY A 240 -15.42 -16.89 0.00
N ALA A 241 -15.78 -16.94 1.28
CA ALA A 241 -14.79 -16.85 2.34
C ALA A 241 -13.90 -18.11 2.34
N LEU A 242 -12.60 -17.93 2.23
CA LEU A 242 -11.66 -19.03 2.44
C LEU A 242 -11.39 -19.24 3.94
N PRO A 243 -11.00 -20.45 4.38
CA PRO A 243 -10.61 -20.68 5.76
C PRO A 243 -9.52 -19.68 6.18
N ARG A 244 -9.82 -18.85 7.18
CA ARG A 244 -8.87 -17.85 7.66
C ARG A 244 -7.76 -18.53 8.45
N HIS A 245 -6.52 -18.20 8.13
CA HIS A 245 -5.38 -18.61 8.94
C HIS A 245 -5.29 -17.74 10.20
N GLU A 246 -5.15 -18.38 11.36
CA GLU A 246 -4.84 -17.66 12.59
C GLU A 246 -3.43 -17.08 12.51
N MET A 247 -3.31 -15.77 12.75
CA MET A 247 -2.02 -15.11 12.84
C MET A 247 -1.34 -15.50 14.17
N SER A 248 -0.11 -15.97 14.07
CA SER A 248 0.71 -16.25 15.26
C SER A 248 1.09 -14.94 15.97
N THR A 249 1.11 -14.99 17.30
CA THR A 249 1.60 -13.87 18.12
C THR A 249 3.04 -14.12 18.56
N LEU A 250 3.81 -13.05 18.73
CA LEU A 250 5.15 -13.13 19.27
C LEU A 250 5.11 -13.34 20.80
N SER A 251 6.16 -13.97 21.31
CA SER A 251 6.39 -14.02 22.75
C SER A 251 6.63 -12.61 23.30
N SER A 252 6.13 -12.36 24.52
CA SER A 252 6.32 -11.09 25.22
C SER A 252 7.78 -10.85 25.59
N ALA A 253 8.24 -9.60 25.43
CA ALA A 253 9.54 -9.16 25.89
C ALA A 253 9.66 -9.21 27.43
N ASN A 254 8.53 -9.18 28.16
CA ASN A 254 8.49 -9.20 29.63
C ASN A 254 9.44 -8.16 30.28
N GLY A 255 9.54 -6.97 29.68
CA GLY A 255 10.40 -5.89 30.13
C GLY A 255 11.89 -6.01 29.73
N ARG A 256 12.27 -7.07 29.00
CA ARG A 256 13.61 -7.19 28.43
C ARG A 256 13.79 -6.17 27.30
N GLN A 257 14.84 -5.36 27.41
CA GLN A 257 15.23 -4.45 26.34
C GLN A 257 15.95 -5.20 25.22
N PRO A 258 15.69 -4.88 23.95
CA PRO A 258 16.42 -5.48 22.84
C PRO A 258 17.89 -5.02 22.86
N GLU A 259 18.81 -5.94 22.58
CA GLU A 259 20.23 -5.64 22.44
C GLU A 259 20.58 -5.51 20.96
N PRO A 260 21.36 -4.49 20.55
CA PRO A 260 21.82 -4.37 19.18
C PRO A 260 22.82 -5.49 18.85
N GLU A 261 22.72 -6.06 17.65
CA GLU A 261 23.67 -7.05 17.14
C GLU A 261 25.01 -6.40 16.81
N SER A 262 24.96 -5.17 16.29
CA SER A 262 26.14 -4.40 15.89
C SER A 262 25.85 -2.91 15.89
N HIS A 263 26.85 -2.10 15.56
CA HIS A 263 26.69 -0.67 15.29
C HIS A 263 27.29 -0.35 13.92
N ARG A 264 26.70 0.63 13.23
CA ARG A 264 27.17 1.11 11.93
C ARG A 264 27.09 2.63 11.86
N PRO A 265 28.14 3.32 11.40
CA PRO A 265 28.06 4.75 11.08
C PRO A 265 27.01 4.98 9.99
N ALA A 266 25.99 5.77 10.30
CA ALA A 266 24.93 6.13 9.36
C ALA A 266 24.64 7.62 9.42
N LEU A 267 24.32 8.22 8.26
CA LEU A 267 24.02 9.64 8.15
C LEU A 267 22.52 9.84 7.93
N PHE A 268 21.85 10.47 8.90
CA PHE A 268 20.42 10.80 8.83
C PHE A 268 20.16 12.29 8.56
N SER A 269 21.11 13.15 8.93
CA SER A 269 21.06 14.60 8.69
C SER A 269 22.43 15.11 8.32
N ARG A 270 22.49 15.95 7.27
CA ARG A 270 23.71 16.63 6.82
C ARG A 270 24.32 17.52 7.91
N SER A 271 23.50 18.08 8.81
CA SER A 271 23.96 18.96 9.88
C SER A 271 24.64 18.24 11.05
N VAL A 272 24.37 16.95 11.22
CA VAL A 272 24.90 16.13 12.32
C VAL A 272 26.05 15.24 11.85
N GLY A 273 26.05 14.85 10.57
CA GLY A 273 27.03 13.93 10.01
C GLY A 273 26.70 12.47 10.34
N TYR A 274 27.71 11.60 10.23
CA TYR A 274 27.57 10.18 10.54
C TYR A 274 27.50 9.97 12.05
N VAL A 275 26.51 9.20 12.49
CA VAL A 275 26.31 8.79 13.88
C VAL A 275 26.48 7.28 14.01
N ASP A 276 27.13 6.84 15.08
CA ASP A 276 27.27 5.41 15.37
C ASP A 276 25.90 4.85 15.76
N THR A 277 25.30 4.07 14.85
CA THR A 277 23.88 3.73 14.91
C THR A 277 23.71 2.26 15.28
N PRO A 278 22.92 1.92 16.32
CA PRO A 278 22.66 0.53 16.69
C PRO A 278 21.88 -0.19 15.58
N VAL A 279 22.29 -1.43 15.31
CA VAL A 279 21.67 -2.32 14.32
C VAL A 279 21.06 -3.51 15.04
N TYR A 280 19.76 -3.71 14.86
CA TYR A 280 18.99 -4.80 15.47
C TYR A 280 18.60 -5.83 14.42
N ARG A 281 18.62 -7.10 14.80
CA ARG A 281 18.06 -8.19 14.00
C ARG A 281 16.58 -8.32 14.28
N ARG A 282 15.75 -8.26 13.23
CA ARG A 282 14.29 -8.26 13.35
C ARG A 282 13.73 -9.46 14.13
N ASP A 283 14.30 -10.64 13.91
CA ASP A 283 13.90 -11.92 14.52
C ASP A 283 14.24 -12.01 16.02
N THR A 284 15.07 -11.10 16.54
CA THR A 284 15.37 -11.01 17.98
C THR A 284 14.41 -10.10 18.74
N LEU A 285 13.59 -9.32 18.03
CA LEU A 285 12.64 -8.39 18.64
C LEU A 285 11.36 -9.13 19.08
N LEU A 286 10.99 -8.94 20.34
CA LEU A 286 9.82 -9.57 20.97
C LEU A 286 8.65 -8.59 21.09
N ALA A 287 7.44 -9.11 21.31
CA ALA A 287 6.26 -8.26 21.54
C ALA A 287 6.47 -7.33 22.73
N GLY A 288 6.26 -6.03 22.53
CA GLY A 288 6.51 -4.99 23.53
C GLY A 288 7.94 -4.46 23.57
N SER A 289 8.84 -4.92 22.70
CA SER A 289 10.17 -4.29 22.57
C SER A 289 10.01 -2.84 22.09
N GLU A 290 10.79 -1.94 22.68
CA GLU A 290 10.84 -0.52 22.32
C GLU A 290 12.21 -0.18 21.74
N LEU A 291 12.23 0.65 20.70
CA LEU A 291 13.44 1.14 20.06
C LEU A 291 13.36 2.66 19.95
N VAL A 292 14.51 3.32 20.13
CA VAL A 292 14.65 4.78 20.01
C VAL A 292 15.59 5.06 18.85
N GLY A 293 15.16 5.94 17.93
CA GLY A 293 15.98 6.39 16.82
C GLY A 293 17.09 7.37 17.25
N PRO A 294 18.22 7.44 16.52
CA PRO A 294 18.51 6.71 15.29
C PRO A 294 18.80 5.22 15.55
N ALA A 295 18.17 4.35 14.76
CA ALA A 295 18.39 2.90 14.81
C ALA A 295 18.08 2.25 13.46
N ILE A 296 18.71 1.10 13.21
CA ILE A 296 18.49 0.30 11.99
C ILE A 296 17.98 -1.07 12.41
N VAL A 297 16.89 -1.54 11.78
CA VAL A 297 16.39 -2.91 11.97
C VAL A 297 16.55 -3.68 10.66
N GLU A 298 17.38 -4.71 10.69
CA GLU A 298 17.69 -5.54 9.53
C GLU A 298 16.94 -6.86 9.56
N GLN A 299 16.45 -7.25 8.39
CA GLN A 299 15.91 -8.56 8.11
C GLN A 299 16.29 -8.99 6.70
N ARG A 300 16.01 -10.25 6.36
CA ARG A 300 16.43 -10.82 5.07
C ARG A 300 15.83 -10.08 3.88
N ASP A 301 14.59 -9.60 3.99
CA ASP A 301 13.78 -9.05 2.90
C ASP A 301 13.76 -7.52 2.84
N THR A 302 14.23 -6.82 3.88
CA THR A 302 14.28 -5.34 3.94
C THR A 302 15.20 -4.81 5.06
N THR A 303 15.40 -3.50 5.07
CA THR A 303 15.97 -2.74 6.17
C THR A 303 14.98 -1.64 6.58
N THR A 304 14.68 -1.53 7.87
CA THR A 304 13.84 -0.46 8.42
C THR A 304 14.74 0.58 9.08
N LEU A 305 14.51 1.86 8.77
CA LEU A 305 15.24 2.97 9.39
C LEU A 305 14.33 3.69 10.39
N LEU A 306 14.80 3.81 11.63
CA LEU A 306 14.25 4.72 12.63
C LEU A 306 15.13 5.97 12.62
N ALA A 307 14.60 7.06 12.08
CA ALA A 307 15.32 8.34 12.04
C ALA A 307 15.41 8.96 13.45
N PRO A 308 16.34 9.90 13.70
CA PRO A 308 16.33 10.70 14.92
C PRO A 308 14.95 11.35 15.15
N GLY A 309 14.47 11.34 16.40
CA GLY A 309 13.14 11.85 16.74
C GLY A 309 11.99 10.86 16.48
N PHE A 310 12.27 9.62 16.07
CA PHE A 310 11.30 8.55 15.98
C PHE A 310 11.57 7.46 17.01
N GLY A 311 10.49 6.82 17.48
CA GLY A 311 10.53 5.61 18.29
C GLY A 311 9.73 4.51 17.62
N ALA A 312 9.99 3.26 17.98
CA ALA A 312 9.21 2.12 17.53
C ALA A 312 8.84 1.18 18.67
N ARG A 313 7.66 0.60 18.61
CA ARG A 313 7.22 -0.48 19.50
C ARG A 313 6.78 -1.69 18.68
N VAL A 314 7.19 -2.88 19.11
CA VAL A 314 6.73 -4.14 18.52
C VAL A 314 5.37 -4.52 19.12
N ASP A 315 4.35 -4.74 18.29
CA ASP A 315 3.05 -5.23 18.77
C ASP A 315 3.03 -6.76 18.98
N SER A 316 1.90 -7.31 19.41
CA SER A 316 1.76 -8.76 19.63
C SER A 316 1.83 -9.61 18.37
N TYR A 317 1.55 -9.02 17.20
CA TYR A 317 1.61 -9.70 15.90
C TYR A 317 2.97 -9.50 15.21
N GLY A 318 3.89 -8.79 15.87
CA GLY A 318 5.22 -8.52 15.39
C GLY A 318 5.33 -7.30 14.47
N ASN A 319 4.30 -6.49 14.29
CA ASN A 319 4.43 -5.22 13.55
C ASN A 319 5.36 -4.26 14.32
N LEU A 320 6.20 -3.50 13.60
CA LEU A 320 6.82 -2.30 14.18
C LEU A 320 5.86 -1.14 13.98
N VAL A 321 5.38 -0.58 15.10
CA VAL A 321 4.61 0.65 15.12
C VAL A 321 5.57 1.78 15.43
N ILE A 322 5.84 2.61 14.42
CA ILE A 322 6.79 3.72 14.50
C ILE A 322 5.99 5.02 14.67
N THR A 323 6.39 5.87 15.61
CA THR A 323 5.78 7.17 15.85
C THR A 323 6.85 8.24 16.05
N GLY A 324 6.51 9.49 15.76
CA GLY A 324 7.34 10.63 16.19
C GLY A 324 7.40 10.70 17.71
N MET A 325 8.56 11.05 18.25
CA MET A 325 8.76 11.35 19.66
C MET A 325 8.67 12.87 19.84
N GLU A 326 7.92 13.31 20.85
CA GLU A 326 7.87 14.72 21.27
C GLU A 326 9.19 15.19 21.90
#